data_AF-A0A443Q4D3-F1
#
_entry.id   AF-A0A443Q4D3-F1
#
_cell.length_a   1.000
_cell.length_b   1.000
_cell.length_c   1.000
_cell.angle_alpha   90.00
_cell.angle_beta   90.00
_cell.angle_gamma   90.00
#
_symmetry.space_group_name_H-M   'P 1'
#
loop_
_entity.id
_entity.type
_entity.pdbx_description
1 polymer ?
#
loop_
_entity_poly.entity_id
_entity_poly.type
_entity_poly.pdbx_seq_one_letter_code
_entity_poly.pdbx_strand_id
1 'polypeptide(L)'
;MAKRRSNSSERRDGRRTRQTIRETRKRCLSVSVPPLSTPVKSESMAGMTSGKRAGSGGANFIDHEINVCAGEDVAYEIISLACEGRREIRVISAEGTILDATLIDAGNSLLIPGHFRILSFFGGSKPIKIKGAKNVVKSRYKVSLEAADGGVIRRIVGLPFTALSPVKVR
;
A
#
# COMPACT_ATOMS: atom_id res chain seq x y z
N MET A 1 -57.84 9.62 37.84
CA MET A 1 -56.77 10.58 37.48
C MET A 1 -55.59 9.83 36.84
N ALA A 2 -55.11 10.35 35.71
CA ALA A 2 -54.42 9.59 34.66
C ALA A 2 -52.91 9.41 34.87
N LYS A 3 -52.43 8.25 34.41
CA LYS A 3 -51.05 7.76 34.40
C LYS A 3 -50.28 8.42 33.24
N ARG A 4 -49.30 9.30 33.52
CA ARG A 4 -48.41 9.86 32.49
C ARG A 4 -47.27 8.89 32.19
N ARG A 5 -47.29 8.32 30.98
CA ARG A 5 -46.15 7.65 30.33
C ARG A 5 -45.38 8.71 29.54
N SER A 6 -44.06 8.75 29.64
CA SER A 6 -43.23 9.49 28.69
C SER A 6 -41.84 8.87 28.51
N ASN A 7 -41.65 8.39 27.28
CA ASN A 7 -40.46 8.34 26.42
C ASN A 7 -39.16 7.69 26.92
N SER A 8 -39.03 6.39 26.62
CA SER A 8 -37.79 5.61 26.62
C SER A 8 -37.21 5.35 25.22
N SER A 9 -37.66 6.08 24.19
CA SER A 9 -37.29 5.86 22.79
C SER A 9 -36.00 6.58 22.36
N GLU A 10 -35.69 7.76 22.89
CA GLU A 10 -34.52 8.57 22.43
C GLU A 10 -33.15 8.04 22.88
N ARG A 11 -33.08 7.25 23.96
CA ARG A 11 -31.79 6.71 24.44
C ARG A 11 -31.28 5.51 23.65
N ARG A 12 -32.09 4.92 22.76
CA ARG A 12 -31.71 3.75 21.97
C ARG A 12 -31.00 4.10 20.65
N ASP A 13 -31.22 5.28 20.10
CA ASP A 13 -30.65 5.65 18.79
C ASP A 13 -29.17 6.03 18.87
N GLY A 14 -28.74 6.78 19.90
CA GLY A 14 -27.32 7.15 20.05
C GLY A 14 -26.36 5.99 20.33
N ARG A 15 -26.87 4.82 20.75
CA ARG A 15 -26.07 3.59 20.92
C ARG A 15 -25.92 2.80 19.62
N ARG A 16 -26.91 2.85 18.72
CA ARG A 16 -26.86 2.15 17.43
C ARG A 16 -25.82 2.74 16.48
N THR A 17 -25.70 4.06 16.42
CA THR A 17 -24.74 4.75 15.52
C THR A 17 -23.29 4.58 15.94
N ARG A 18 -23.01 4.40 17.24
CA ARG A 18 -21.64 4.11 17.72
C ARG A 18 -21.24 2.64 17.52
N GLN A 19 -22.20 1.72 17.45
CA GLN A 19 -21.92 0.32 17.14
C GLN A 19 -21.58 0.11 15.68
N THR A 20 -22.28 0.77 14.74
CA THR A 20 -22.02 0.63 13.31
C THR A 20 -20.64 1.13 12.90
N ILE A 21 -20.16 2.26 13.45
CA ILE A 21 -18.81 2.80 13.13
C ILE A 21 -17.69 1.89 13.64
N ARG A 22 -17.90 1.17 14.75
CA ARG A 22 -16.93 0.17 15.26
C ARG A 22 -16.95 -1.13 14.45
N GLU A 23 -18.09 -1.49 13.85
CA GLU A 23 -18.20 -2.67 13.00
C GLU A 23 -17.59 -2.46 11.60
N THR A 24 -17.70 -1.26 11.01
CA THR A 24 -17.05 -0.97 9.73
C THR A 24 -15.52 -1.01 9.84
N ARG A 25 -14.95 -0.59 10.98
CA ARG A 25 -13.49 -0.68 11.22
C ARG A 25 -12.99 -2.10 11.47
N LYS A 26 -13.88 -3.05 11.79
CA LYS A 26 -13.50 -4.47 11.96
C LYS A 26 -13.58 -5.27 10.67
N ARG A 27 -14.37 -4.86 9.67
CA ARG A 27 -14.38 -5.51 8.35
C ARG A 27 -13.18 -5.18 7.47
N CYS A 28 -12.54 -4.03 7.66
CA CYS A 28 -11.33 -3.69 6.90
C CYS A 28 -10.06 -4.42 7.38
N LEU A 29 -10.12 -5.16 8.50
CA LEU A 29 -8.97 -5.91 9.04
C LEU A 29 -9.06 -7.43 8.81
N SER A 30 -10.05 -7.89 8.05
CA SER A 30 -10.23 -9.31 7.71
C SER A 30 -10.47 -9.49 6.21
N VAL A 31 -9.50 -9.09 5.38
CA VAL A 31 -9.38 -9.72 4.06
C VAL A 31 -8.61 -11.02 4.27
N SER A 32 -9.36 -12.05 4.63
CA SER A 32 -8.89 -13.43 4.54
C SER A 32 -8.77 -13.78 3.05
N VAL A 33 -7.54 -13.81 2.55
CA VAL A 33 -7.24 -14.34 1.21
C VAL A 33 -7.58 -15.84 1.21
N PRO A 34 -8.39 -16.35 0.28
CA PRO A 34 -8.69 -17.77 0.18
C PRO A 34 -7.46 -18.54 -0.35
N PRO A 35 -7.24 -19.81 0.02
CA PRO A 35 -6.20 -20.63 -0.57
C PRO A 35 -6.74 -21.30 -1.84
N LEU A 36 -6.04 -21.16 -2.98
CA LEU A 36 -6.37 -21.90 -4.19
C LEU A 36 -5.15 -22.71 -4.69
N SER A 37 -5.22 -24.00 -4.40
CA SER A 37 -4.70 -25.21 -5.08
C SER A 37 -3.39 -25.20 -5.90
N THR A 38 -2.56 -26.22 -5.59
CA THR A 38 -1.37 -26.77 -6.28
C THR A 38 -1.66 -27.43 -7.65
N PRO A 39 -0.69 -28.07 -8.34
CA PRO A 39 0.47 -27.55 -9.07
C PRO A 39 0.37 -27.88 -10.59
N VAL A 40 0.99 -27.09 -11.48
CA VAL A 40 1.27 -27.52 -12.86
C VAL A 40 2.76 -27.39 -13.16
N LYS A 41 3.33 -28.52 -13.58
CA LYS A 41 4.70 -28.71 -14.05
C LYS A 41 4.70 -28.49 -15.56
N SER A 42 5.60 -27.66 -16.08
CA SER A 42 6.08 -27.79 -17.47
C SER A 42 7.49 -27.22 -17.58
N GLU A 43 8.35 -28.04 -18.18
CA GLU A 43 9.79 -27.87 -18.34
C GLU A 43 10.19 -26.83 -19.41
N SER A 44 11.36 -26.24 -19.17
CA SER A 44 12.40 -25.69 -20.06
C SER A 44 12.06 -25.12 -21.44
N MET A 45 12.58 -23.92 -21.69
CA MET A 45 13.43 -23.66 -22.87
C MET A 45 14.52 -22.62 -22.56
N ALA A 46 15.74 -22.96 -22.95
CA ALA A 46 16.95 -22.16 -22.86
C ALA A 46 16.98 -21.03 -23.91
N GLY A 47 17.70 -19.94 -23.61
CA GLY A 47 18.04 -18.90 -24.59
C GLY A 47 18.88 -17.78 -24.00
N MET A 48 20.17 -17.77 -24.32
CA MET A 48 21.19 -16.75 -24.03
C MET A 48 20.73 -15.35 -24.53
N THR A 49 21.12 -14.20 -23.97
CA THR A 49 22.48 -13.63 -24.08
C THR A 49 22.76 -12.53 -23.04
N SER A 50 23.93 -12.66 -22.42
CA SER A 50 24.88 -11.65 -21.94
C SER A 50 24.47 -10.16 -21.96
N GLY A 51 24.24 -9.62 -20.78
CA GLY A 51 24.28 -8.17 -20.47
C GLY A 51 25.08 -7.96 -19.20
N LYS A 52 26.40 -8.10 -19.28
CA LYS A 52 27.34 -7.88 -18.16
C LYS A 52 27.27 -6.41 -17.72
N ARG A 53 26.61 -6.11 -16.60
CA ARG A 53 26.84 -4.88 -15.84
C ARG A 53 27.73 -5.20 -14.65
N ALA A 54 28.98 -4.79 -14.74
CA ALA A 54 29.89 -4.77 -13.60
C ALA A 54 29.50 -3.62 -12.67
N GLY A 55 29.29 -3.92 -11.39
CA GLY A 55 28.96 -2.90 -10.39
C GLY A 55 28.71 -3.49 -9.00
N SER A 56 29.81 -3.77 -8.28
CA SER A 56 29.97 -3.81 -6.82
C SER A 56 28.89 -4.50 -5.94
N GLY A 57 29.29 -5.64 -5.34
CA GLY A 57 28.90 -5.97 -3.96
C GLY A 57 27.62 -6.79 -3.76
N GLY A 58 27.73 -8.12 -3.87
CA GLY A 58 27.15 -9.07 -2.89
C GLY A 58 25.65 -9.03 -2.56
N ALA A 59 24.79 -8.48 -3.43
CA ALA A 59 23.34 -8.59 -3.26
C ALA A 59 22.72 -8.99 -4.60
N ASN A 60 22.11 -10.18 -4.62
CA ASN A 60 21.32 -10.66 -5.75
C ASN A 60 20.04 -9.81 -5.81
N PHE A 61 20.11 -8.61 -6.38
CA PHE A 61 18.93 -7.82 -6.70
C PHE A 61 18.25 -8.50 -7.88
N ILE A 62 17.09 -9.09 -7.60
CA ILE A 62 16.18 -9.53 -8.65
C ILE A 62 15.42 -8.26 -9.05
N ASP A 63 15.54 -7.88 -10.31
CA ASP A 63 14.75 -6.79 -10.87
C ASP A 63 13.29 -7.22 -10.92
N HIS A 64 12.43 -6.53 -10.19
CA HIS A 64 11.02 -6.86 -10.03
C HIS A 64 10.19 -5.72 -10.61
N GLU A 65 9.57 -5.94 -11.78
CA GLU A 65 8.56 -5.03 -12.29
C GLU A 65 7.21 -5.35 -11.62
N ILE A 66 6.65 -4.39 -10.90
CA ILE A 66 5.33 -4.49 -10.28
C ILE A 66 4.40 -3.55 -11.03
N ASN A 67 3.30 -4.09 -11.56
CA ASN A 67 2.26 -3.30 -12.20
C ASN A 67 1.08 -3.19 -11.25
N VAL A 68 0.73 -1.96 -10.90
CA VAL A 68 -0.39 -1.63 -10.00
C VAL A 68 -1.51 -1.05 -10.84
N CYS A 69 -2.73 -1.57 -10.70
CA CYS A 69 -3.88 -1.11 -11.45
C CYS A 69 -4.44 0.19 -10.89
N ALA A 70 -5.22 0.91 -11.70
CA ALA A 70 -5.95 2.08 -11.21
C ALA A 70 -6.91 1.67 -10.09
N GLY A 71 -6.95 2.47 -9.02
CA GLY A 71 -7.75 2.23 -7.82
C GLY A 71 -7.07 1.38 -6.74
N GLU A 72 -5.89 0.81 -7.02
CA GLU A 72 -5.12 0.02 -6.05
C GLU A 72 -4.11 0.90 -5.28
N ASP A 73 -3.70 0.45 -4.10
CA ASP A 73 -2.67 1.13 -3.31
C ASP A 73 -1.27 0.61 -3.68
N VAL A 74 -0.45 1.48 -4.25
CA VAL A 74 0.89 1.12 -4.75
C VAL A 74 1.79 0.65 -3.61
N ALA A 75 1.70 1.28 -2.44
CA ALA A 75 2.53 0.89 -1.30
C ALA A 75 2.05 -0.45 -0.73
N TYR A 76 0.75 -0.72 -0.73
CA TYR A 76 0.18 -2.00 -0.31
C TYR A 76 0.65 -3.15 -1.21
N GLU A 77 0.65 -2.99 -2.53
CA GLU A 77 1.13 -4.01 -3.46
C GLU A 77 2.60 -4.36 -3.21
N ILE A 78 3.47 -3.36 -3.00
CA ILE A 78 4.88 -3.60 -2.69
C ILE A 78 5.04 -4.29 -1.31
N ILE A 79 4.23 -3.90 -0.31
CA ILE A 79 4.22 -4.52 1.01
C ILE A 79 3.78 -5.98 0.93
N SER A 80 2.75 -6.28 0.14
CA SER A 80 2.22 -7.61 -0.11
C SER A 80 3.29 -8.53 -0.70
N LEU A 81 3.99 -8.05 -1.73
CA LEU A 81 5.08 -8.79 -2.36
C LEU A 81 6.24 -9.06 -1.38
N ALA A 82 6.60 -8.09 -0.53
CA ALA A 82 7.66 -8.26 0.47
C ALA A 82 7.27 -9.30 1.52
N CYS A 83 6.00 -9.29 1.93
CA CYS A 83 5.41 -10.28 2.83
C CYS A 83 5.45 -11.70 2.25
N GLU A 84 4.97 -11.85 1.01
CA GLU A 84 4.86 -13.12 0.32
C GLU A 84 6.24 -13.75 0.07
N GLY A 85 7.16 -12.98 -0.50
CA GLY A 85 8.52 -13.44 -0.78
C GLY A 85 9.39 -13.62 0.46
N ARG A 86 8.96 -13.10 1.62
CA ARG A 86 9.75 -12.99 2.87
C ARG A 86 11.16 -12.42 2.63
N ARG A 87 11.28 -11.50 1.67
CA ARG A 87 12.55 -10.85 1.27
C ARG A 87 12.38 -9.34 1.33
N GLU A 88 13.49 -8.63 1.52
CA GLU A 88 13.51 -7.18 1.37
C GLU A 88 13.29 -6.81 -0.11
N ILE A 89 12.35 -5.90 -0.36
CA ILE A 89 12.13 -5.29 -1.66
C ILE A 89 12.71 -3.88 -1.63
N ARG A 90 13.46 -3.55 -2.68
CA ARG A 90 13.89 -2.19 -2.95
C ARG A 90 13.24 -1.70 -4.22
N VAL A 91 12.73 -0.49 -4.15
CA VAL A 91 12.17 0.24 -5.28
C VAL A 91 13.15 1.33 -5.66
N ILE A 92 13.51 1.36 -6.93
CA ILE A 92 14.42 2.30 -7.55
C ILE A 92 13.64 3.45 -8.22
N SER A 93 12.47 3.16 -8.77
CA SER A 93 11.63 4.10 -9.49
C SER A 93 10.15 3.68 -9.54
N ALA A 94 9.27 4.64 -9.80
CA ALA A 94 7.93 4.34 -10.28
C ALA A 94 7.46 5.42 -11.27
N GLU A 95 6.58 5.02 -12.19
CA GLU A 95 5.99 5.89 -13.19
C GLU A 95 4.48 5.71 -13.19
N GLY A 96 3.74 6.82 -13.16
CA GLY A 96 2.28 6.81 -13.17
C GLY A 96 1.69 8.03 -12.48
N THR A 97 0.38 8.00 -12.24
CA THR A 97 -0.36 9.08 -11.57
C THR A 97 -1.10 8.51 -10.37
N ILE A 98 -1.12 9.27 -9.27
CA ILE A 98 -1.84 8.91 -8.04
C ILE A 98 -3.03 9.84 -7.81
N LEU A 99 -4.01 9.32 -7.06
CA LEU A 99 -5.14 10.05 -6.52
C LEU A 99 -4.87 10.34 -5.05
N ASP A 100 -5.00 11.60 -4.65
CA ASP A 100 -4.81 12.13 -3.30
C ASP A 100 -3.49 11.69 -2.65
N ALA A 101 -2.58 12.64 -2.45
CA ALA A 101 -1.28 12.32 -1.89
C ALA A 101 -1.33 12.26 -0.36
N THR A 102 -1.25 11.06 0.23
CA THR A 102 -0.96 10.92 1.66
C THR A 102 0.56 10.92 1.88
N LEU A 103 1.06 11.93 2.58
CA LEU A 103 2.47 12.16 2.83
C LEU A 103 2.74 12.22 4.34
N ILE A 104 3.99 12.07 4.74
CA ILE A 104 4.41 12.25 6.13
C ILE A 104 5.17 13.58 6.24
N ASP A 105 4.70 14.44 7.12
CA ASP A 105 5.30 15.74 7.44
C ASP A 105 5.49 15.89 8.96
N ALA A 106 6.70 16.20 9.38
CA ALA A 106 7.09 16.31 10.79
C ALA A 106 6.62 15.14 11.70
N GLY A 107 6.50 13.93 11.13
CA GLY A 107 6.04 12.73 11.84
C GLY A 107 4.53 12.48 11.81
N ASN A 108 3.74 13.40 11.24
CA ASN A 108 2.30 13.28 11.08
C ASN A 108 1.91 12.96 9.64
N SER A 109 0.73 12.37 9.45
CA SER A 109 0.17 12.16 8.11
C SER A 109 -0.50 13.44 7.61
N LEU A 110 -0.17 13.85 6.39
CA LEU A 110 -0.70 14.99 5.67
C LEU A 110 -1.37 14.47 4.39
N LEU A 111 -2.68 14.66 4.27
CA LEU A 111 -3.43 14.35 3.06
C LEU A 111 -3.51 15.60 2.19
N ILE A 112 -3.07 15.51 0.94
CA ILE A 112 -3.17 16.57 -0.05
C ILE A 112 -4.11 16.07 -1.16
N PRO A 113 -5.35 16.57 -1.24
CA PRO A 113 -6.28 16.18 -2.29
C PRO A 113 -5.79 16.62 -3.67
N GLY A 114 -6.06 15.80 -4.68
CA GLY A 114 -5.75 16.12 -6.09
C GLY A 114 -5.14 14.96 -6.85
N HIS A 115 -4.72 15.24 -8.09
CA HIS A 115 -4.06 14.26 -8.96
C HIS A 115 -2.61 14.65 -9.12
N PHE A 116 -1.72 13.68 -8.91
CA PHE A 116 -0.29 13.95 -8.92
C PHE A 116 0.45 12.95 -9.79
N ARG A 117 1.31 13.44 -10.68
CA ARG A 117 2.22 12.62 -11.46
C ARG A 117 3.42 12.26 -10.59
N ILE A 118 3.79 10.98 -10.61
CA ILE A 118 5.02 10.51 -9.97
C ILE A 118 6.21 10.94 -10.84
N LEU A 119 7.09 11.77 -10.27
CA LEU A 119 8.37 12.13 -10.89
C LEU A 119 9.51 11.20 -10.43
N SER A 120 9.46 10.79 -9.17
CA SER A 120 10.43 9.89 -8.57
C SER A 120 9.78 9.20 -7.38
N PHE A 121 10.00 7.89 -7.25
CA PHE A 121 9.53 7.09 -6.13
C PHE A 121 10.60 6.04 -5.84
N PHE A 122 11.11 6.02 -4.61
CA PHE A 122 12.15 5.07 -4.24
C PHE A 122 12.09 4.75 -2.75
N GLY A 123 12.60 3.60 -2.37
CA GLY A 123 12.59 3.17 -0.98
C GLY A 123 12.63 1.66 -0.85
N GLY A 124 12.10 1.15 0.25
CA GLY A 124 12.05 -0.29 0.42
C GLY A 124 11.12 -0.74 1.53
N SER A 125 10.82 -2.03 1.45
CA SER A 125 9.97 -2.78 2.37
C SER A 125 10.72 -4.01 2.86
N LYS A 126 10.80 -4.16 4.18
CA LYS A 126 11.55 -5.23 4.84
C LYS A 126 10.64 -6.00 5.78
N PRO A 127 10.47 -7.32 5.60
CA PRO A 127 9.79 -8.14 6.60
C PRO A 127 10.53 -8.06 7.94
N ILE A 128 9.78 -7.87 9.01
CA ILE A 128 10.31 -7.86 10.38
C ILE A 128 9.61 -8.91 11.23
N LYS A 129 10.36 -9.53 12.13
CA LYS A 129 9.83 -10.51 13.08
C LYS A 129 9.40 -9.78 14.34
N ILE A 130 8.10 -9.78 14.62
CA ILE A 130 7.54 -9.27 15.87
C ILE A 130 6.89 -10.44 16.60
N LYS A 131 7.18 -10.59 17.89
CA LYS A 131 6.62 -11.67 18.71
C LYS A 131 5.09 -11.57 18.72
N GLY A 132 4.41 -12.63 18.28
CA GLY A 132 2.95 -12.69 18.24
C GLY A 132 2.29 -12.07 17.00
N ALA A 133 3.05 -11.49 16.06
CA ALA A 133 2.51 -10.97 14.81
C ALA A 133 3.21 -11.64 13.61
N LYS A 134 2.42 -12.09 12.64
CA LYS A 134 2.90 -12.64 11.37
C LYS A 134 2.80 -11.56 10.29
N ASN A 135 3.67 -11.62 9.28
CA ASN A 135 3.61 -10.77 8.09
C ASN A 135 3.71 -9.26 8.39
N VAL A 136 4.56 -8.87 9.34
CA VAL A 136 4.82 -7.46 9.61
C VAL A 136 5.94 -6.98 8.70
N VAL A 137 5.72 -5.86 8.02
CA VAL A 137 6.70 -5.24 7.12
C VAL A 137 6.96 -3.82 7.58
N LYS A 138 8.24 -3.44 7.61
CA LYS A 138 8.67 -2.06 7.80
C LYS A 138 8.95 -1.44 6.44
N SER A 139 8.22 -0.38 6.11
CA SER A 139 8.27 0.27 4.82
C SER A 139 8.66 1.74 4.96
N ARG A 140 9.46 2.24 4.01
CA ARG A 140 9.78 3.66 3.92
C ARG A 140 10.02 4.01 2.46
N TYR A 141 9.14 4.83 1.90
CA TYR A 141 9.26 5.33 0.54
C TYR A 141 9.36 6.85 0.54
N LYS A 142 10.16 7.38 -0.37
CA LYS A 142 10.28 8.81 -0.65
C LYS A 142 9.73 9.04 -2.05
N VAL A 143 9.03 10.16 -2.21
CA VAL A 143 8.40 10.50 -3.48
C VAL A 143 8.63 11.97 -3.83
N SER A 144 8.75 12.23 -5.12
CA SER A 144 8.57 13.55 -5.74
C SER A 144 7.34 13.49 -6.62
N LEU A 145 6.40 14.40 -6.37
CA LEU A 145 5.11 14.48 -7.03
C LEU A 145 4.98 15.83 -7.73
N GLU A 146 4.38 15.82 -8.92
CA GLU A 146 4.01 17.02 -9.67
C GLU A 146 2.49 17.14 -9.72
N ALA A 147 1.96 18.27 -9.28
CA ALA A 147 0.56 18.63 -9.40
C ALA A 147 0.25 19.17 -10.81
N ALA A 148 -1.04 19.18 -11.19
CA ALA A 148 -1.47 19.63 -12.51
C ALA A 148 -1.16 21.11 -12.81
N ASP A 149 -0.93 21.93 -11.77
CA ASP A 149 -0.49 23.32 -11.86
C ASP A 149 1.02 23.48 -12.05
N GLY A 150 1.78 22.37 -12.11
CA GLY A 150 3.23 22.34 -12.20
C GLY A 150 3.97 22.42 -10.86
N GLY A 151 3.24 22.47 -9.74
CA GLY A 151 3.83 22.49 -8.40
C GLY A 151 4.47 21.15 -8.04
N VAL A 152 5.68 21.17 -7.45
CA VAL A 152 6.40 19.94 -7.06
C VAL A 152 6.47 19.76 -5.55
N ILE A 153 6.04 18.60 -5.07
CA ILE A 153 6.03 18.19 -3.66
C ILE A 153 7.03 17.05 -3.45
N ARG A 154 7.91 17.17 -2.46
CA ARG A 154 8.88 16.11 -2.09
C ARG A 154 8.74 15.75 -0.62
N ARG A 155 8.33 14.52 -0.32
CA ARG A 155 8.09 14.04 1.05
C ARG A 155 8.25 12.52 1.16
N ILE A 156 8.12 12.03 2.39
CA ILE A 156 7.97 10.59 2.66
C ILE A 156 6.51 10.21 2.40
N VAL A 157 6.30 9.04 1.80
CA VAL A 157 4.97 8.51 1.49
C VAL A 157 4.30 8.04 2.78
N GLY A 158 3.04 8.46 2.98
CA GLY A 158 2.12 7.89 3.95
C GLY A 158 1.17 6.90 3.28
N LEU A 159 0.21 6.37 4.04
CA LEU A 159 -0.83 5.47 3.51
C LEU A 159 -2.21 6.11 3.72
N PRO A 160 -3.14 6.01 2.75
CA PRO A 160 -3.04 5.28 1.47
C PRO A 160 -2.28 6.05 0.36
N PHE A 161 -1.78 5.32 -0.64
CA PHE A 161 -1.09 5.85 -1.83
C PHE A 161 -1.67 5.23 -3.11
N THR A 162 -2.87 5.69 -3.47
CA THR A 162 -3.73 5.06 -4.49
C THR A 162 -3.36 5.48 -5.91
N ALA A 163 -3.24 4.51 -6.81
CA ALA A 163 -3.04 4.72 -8.23
C ALA A 163 -4.31 5.32 -8.88
N LEU A 164 -4.18 6.45 -9.58
CA LEU A 164 -5.24 7.00 -10.43
C LEU A 164 -5.22 6.37 -11.83
N SER A 165 -4.02 6.08 -12.32
CA SER A 165 -3.75 5.36 -13.56
C SER A 165 -2.78 4.21 -13.26
N PRO A 166 -2.63 3.21 -14.16
CA PRO A 166 -1.67 2.14 -13.93
C PRO A 166 -0.28 2.66 -13.58
N VAL A 167 0.27 2.19 -12.46
CA VAL A 167 1.59 2.58 -11.97
C VAL A 167 2.55 1.42 -12.17
N LYS A 168 3.68 1.70 -12.81
CA LYS A 168 4.77 0.74 -12.97
C LYS A 168 5.85 1.04 -11.94
N VAL A 169 6.24 0.04 -11.16
CA VAL A 169 7.26 0.14 -10.11
C VAL A 169 8.43 -0.79 -10.46
N ARG A 170 9.66 -0.30 -10.28
CA ARG A 170 10.92 -1.01 -10.51
C ARG A 170 11.90 -0.72 -9.39
#